data_AF-A0A8T3E223-F1
#
_entry.id   AF-A0A8T3E223-F1
#
_cell.length_a   1.000
_cell.length_b   1.000
_cell.length_c   1.000
_cell.angle_alpha   90.00
_cell.angle_beta   90.00
_cell.angle_gamma   90.00
#
_symmetry.space_group_name_H-M   'P 1'
#
loop_
_entity.id
_entity.type
_entity.pdbx_description
1 polymer ?
#
loop_
_entity_poly.entity_id
_entity_poly.type
_entity_poly.pdbx_seq_one_letter_code
_entity_poly.pdbx_strand_id
1 'polypeptide(L)'
;MSGRVGDLSPKQAEALAQFRERVQDILPQLPAQHDHFLLRWLRARNFNVQKAEAMLRKHLEFRKHMKADMITTDWKPPEVIEKHLSGGMCGYDREGSPIWYDVIGPVDPKGLMLSASKQDFIKSKVRDCEMLQKECDLQTAKLGKQVESITMIYDCEGLGLKHLYKPAIETYGEVLTMFEENYPEGLKRLFVIKAPKLFPVAYNLVKHFLSENTRSKIIVLGANWEEVLKKYIEPEQLPAIYGGTLTDPDGDPRCRTRIKYGGIVPRSYYVRDSIKVHYEQCISISRGSSHQLEYELLFPGCVLRWHFKSEGADIGFGVFMKKKMGERKRAGEMKEVLHSERYNAHLVPEENSITCADPGVYVLRFDNTYSMFQSKRISLSVEVLLPDTLLQSPKDRGRALSGPELGAVGQ
;
A
#
# COMPACT_ATOMS: atom_id res chain seq x y z
N MET A 1 16.57 24.32 -14.33
CA MET A 1 15.72 23.72 -15.39
C MET A 1 15.10 22.45 -14.86
N SER A 2 13.77 22.39 -14.85
CA SER A 2 12.98 21.31 -14.25
C SER A 2 12.89 20.04 -15.10
N GLY A 3 13.35 20.08 -16.37
CA GLY A 3 13.24 18.92 -17.25
C GLY A 3 11.82 18.72 -17.80
N ARG A 4 11.04 19.80 -17.88
CA ARG A 4 9.69 19.85 -18.49
C ARG A 4 9.75 20.69 -19.77
N VAL A 5 8.75 20.50 -20.63
CA VAL A 5 8.59 21.30 -21.85
C VAL A 5 8.56 22.79 -21.48
N GLY A 6 9.31 23.61 -22.21
CA GLY A 6 9.50 25.04 -21.92
C GLY A 6 10.58 25.35 -20.87
N ASP A 7 11.10 24.35 -20.15
CA ASP A 7 12.10 24.52 -19.09
C ASP A 7 13.15 23.38 -19.15
N LEU A 8 13.73 23.19 -20.34
CA LEU A 8 14.84 22.28 -20.60
C LEU A 8 16.18 23.02 -20.68
N SER A 9 17.21 22.50 -20.01
CA SER A 9 18.60 22.88 -20.30
C SER A 9 19.05 22.34 -21.66
N PRO A 10 20.13 22.88 -22.27
CA PRO A 10 20.67 22.35 -23.53
C PRO A 10 20.97 20.85 -23.48
N LYS A 11 21.55 20.37 -22.36
CA LYS A 11 21.82 18.93 -22.15
C LYS A 11 20.55 18.08 -22.08
N GLN A 12 19.48 18.60 -21.49
CA GLN A 12 18.20 17.88 -21.42
C GLN A 12 17.50 17.84 -22.77
N ALA A 13 17.59 18.91 -23.56
CA ALA A 13 17.06 18.95 -24.92
C ALA A 13 17.81 17.97 -25.84
N GLU A 14 19.14 17.90 -25.74
CA GLU A 14 19.97 16.91 -26.45
C GLU A 14 19.60 15.47 -26.05
N ALA A 15 19.47 15.20 -24.74
CA ALA A 15 19.05 13.89 -24.25
C ALA A 15 17.64 13.50 -24.74
N LEU A 16 16.71 14.45 -24.84
CA LEU A 16 15.37 14.22 -25.40
C LEU A 16 15.44 13.88 -26.89
N ALA A 17 16.25 14.59 -27.67
CA ALA A 17 16.44 14.30 -29.10
C ALA A 17 17.03 12.90 -29.31
N GLN A 18 18.12 12.58 -28.58
CA GLN A 18 18.76 11.26 -28.65
C GLN A 18 17.80 10.14 -28.20
N PHE A 19 17.02 10.38 -27.15
CA PHE A 19 16.05 9.42 -26.66
C PHE A 19 14.96 9.14 -27.70
N ARG A 20 14.41 10.18 -28.31
CA ARG A 20 13.40 10.08 -29.37
C ARG A 20 13.90 9.28 -30.57
N GLU A 21 15.14 9.51 -31.00
CA GLU A 21 15.78 8.74 -32.09
C GLU A 21 15.88 7.25 -31.74
N ARG A 22 16.35 6.91 -30.53
CA ARG A 22 16.55 5.52 -30.10
C ARG A 22 15.27 4.71 -29.95
N VAL A 23 14.15 5.36 -29.69
CA VAL A 23 12.84 4.70 -29.51
C VAL A 23 11.94 4.85 -30.72
N GLN A 24 12.46 5.36 -31.85
CA GLN A 24 11.70 5.62 -33.06
C GLN A 24 10.97 4.37 -33.58
N ASP A 25 11.56 3.18 -33.42
CA ASP A 25 10.98 1.90 -33.80
C ASP A 25 9.70 1.54 -33.02
N ILE A 26 9.56 2.05 -31.79
CA ILE A 26 8.41 1.78 -30.93
C ILE A 26 7.45 2.97 -30.77
N LEU A 27 7.85 4.20 -31.15
CA LEU A 27 7.01 5.41 -31.02
C LEU A 27 5.57 5.23 -31.55
N PRO A 28 5.31 4.60 -32.71
CA PRO A 28 3.95 4.42 -33.22
C PRO A 28 3.06 3.51 -32.37
N GLN A 29 3.66 2.70 -31.49
CA GLN A 29 2.95 1.75 -30.61
C GLN A 29 2.66 2.36 -29.22
N LEU A 30 3.16 3.56 -28.94
CA LEU A 30 2.98 4.22 -27.64
C LEU A 30 1.67 5.02 -27.60
N PRO A 31 1.10 5.22 -26.40
CA PRO A 31 -0.15 5.98 -26.25
C PRO A 31 0.00 7.45 -26.64
N ALA A 32 1.21 8.02 -26.56
CA ALA A 32 1.50 9.39 -26.93
C ALA A 32 2.95 9.56 -27.40
N GLN A 33 3.16 10.47 -28.34
CA GLN A 33 4.47 10.74 -28.97
C GLN A 33 5.03 12.13 -28.65
N HIS A 34 4.27 12.98 -27.96
CA HIS A 34 4.65 14.34 -27.61
C HIS A 34 5.73 14.38 -26.50
N ASP A 35 6.46 15.49 -26.41
CA ASP A 35 7.61 15.64 -25.49
C ASP A 35 7.24 15.41 -24.02
N HIS A 36 6.06 15.85 -23.58
CA HIS A 36 5.60 15.60 -22.21
C HIS A 36 5.63 14.11 -21.85
N PHE A 37 5.22 13.22 -22.76
CA PHE A 37 5.23 11.78 -22.51
C PHE A 37 6.67 11.25 -22.40
N LEU A 38 7.54 11.58 -23.35
CA LEU A 38 8.94 11.11 -23.37
C LEU A 38 9.75 11.63 -22.18
N LEU A 39 9.52 12.88 -21.79
CA LEU A 39 10.23 13.51 -20.67
C LEU A 39 9.93 12.84 -19.32
N ARG A 40 8.77 12.20 -19.13
CA ARG A 40 8.50 11.43 -17.89
C ARG A 40 9.51 10.31 -17.68
N TRP A 41 9.81 9.56 -18.74
CA TRP A 41 10.78 8.45 -18.71
C TRP A 41 12.20 8.95 -18.47
N LEU A 42 12.58 10.07 -19.10
CA LEU A 42 13.87 10.71 -18.89
C LEU A 42 14.02 11.22 -17.45
N ARG A 43 13.04 11.98 -16.93
CA ARG A 43 13.08 12.47 -15.54
C ARG A 43 13.17 11.32 -14.53
N ALA A 44 12.40 10.25 -14.73
CA ALA A 44 12.42 9.08 -13.86
C ALA A 44 13.76 8.32 -13.86
N ARG A 45 14.65 8.60 -14.81
CA ARG A 45 16.00 8.02 -14.89
C ARG A 45 17.09 9.09 -14.91
N ASN A 46 16.82 10.28 -14.36
CA ASN A 46 17.76 11.39 -14.26
C ASN A 46 18.43 11.74 -15.61
N PHE A 47 17.64 11.73 -16.68
CA PHE A 47 18.07 11.94 -18.08
C PHE A 47 19.12 10.95 -18.59
N ASN A 48 19.26 9.78 -17.95
CA ASN A 48 20.03 8.68 -18.51
C ASN A 48 19.23 8.01 -19.65
N VAL A 49 19.64 8.29 -20.88
CA VAL A 49 18.93 7.87 -22.11
C VAL A 49 18.81 6.36 -22.21
N GLN A 50 19.87 5.59 -21.93
CA GLN A 50 19.87 4.13 -22.00
C GLN A 50 18.88 3.52 -20.99
N LYS A 51 18.87 4.01 -19.75
CA LYS A 51 17.95 3.51 -18.71
C LYS A 51 16.50 3.93 -19.00
N ALA A 52 16.28 5.13 -19.53
CA ALA A 52 14.95 5.59 -19.93
C ALA A 52 14.40 4.73 -21.09
N GLU A 53 15.25 4.39 -22.06
CA GLU A 53 14.91 3.49 -23.17
C GLU A 53 14.53 2.10 -22.68
N ALA A 54 15.37 1.49 -21.83
CA ALA A 54 15.06 0.18 -21.26
C ALA A 54 13.73 0.18 -20.48
N MET A 55 13.47 1.24 -19.72
CA MET A 55 12.21 1.41 -18.97
C MET A 55 11.00 1.54 -19.91
N LEU A 56 11.09 2.38 -20.94
CA LEU A 56 9.99 2.59 -21.90
C LEU A 56 9.70 1.32 -22.73
N ARG A 57 10.74 0.57 -23.13
CA ARG A 57 10.57 -0.71 -23.82
C ARG A 57 9.89 -1.76 -22.92
N LYS A 58 10.26 -1.83 -21.63
CA LYS A 58 9.57 -2.70 -20.65
C LYS A 58 8.11 -2.29 -20.48
N HIS A 59 7.83 -0.98 -20.44
CA HIS A 59 6.46 -0.46 -20.37
C HIS A 59 5.63 -0.88 -21.59
N LEU A 60 6.18 -0.83 -22.80
CA LEU A 60 5.46 -1.28 -24.01
C LEU A 60 5.05 -2.76 -23.91
N GLU A 61 5.95 -3.63 -23.44
CA GLU A 61 5.63 -5.05 -23.24
C GLU A 61 4.57 -5.24 -22.14
N PHE A 62 4.64 -4.46 -21.07
CA PHE A 62 3.59 -4.41 -20.05
C PHE A 62 2.24 -4.00 -20.63
N ARG A 63 2.18 -2.94 -21.47
CA ARG A 63 0.93 -2.49 -22.10
C ARG A 63 0.29 -3.61 -22.92
N LYS A 64 1.10 -4.32 -23.72
CA LYS A 64 0.64 -5.48 -24.51
C LYS A 64 0.11 -6.60 -23.61
N HIS A 65 0.86 -6.99 -22.58
CA HIS A 65 0.49 -8.08 -21.68
C HIS A 65 -0.80 -7.77 -20.91
N MET A 66 -0.94 -6.55 -20.40
CA MET A 66 -2.10 -6.11 -19.63
C MET A 66 -3.28 -5.67 -20.50
N LYS A 67 -3.09 -5.58 -21.82
CA LYS A 67 -4.03 -4.97 -22.76
C LYS A 67 -4.44 -3.56 -22.31
N ALA A 68 -3.46 -2.77 -21.87
CA ALA A 68 -3.68 -1.47 -21.21
C ALA A 68 -4.47 -0.49 -22.09
N ASP A 69 -4.28 -0.52 -23.41
CA ASP A 69 -4.98 0.38 -24.34
C ASP A 69 -6.51 0.19 -24.32
N MET A 70 -6.96 -1.04 -24.06
CA MET A 70 -8.39 -1.42 -24.06
C MET A 70 -8.93 -1.71 -22.66
N ILE A 71 -8.11 -1.60 -21.61
CA ILE A 71 -8.48 -2.07 -20.26
C ILE A 71 -9.66 -1.30 -19.65
N THR A 72 -9.86 -0.05 -20.09
CA THR A 72 -10.95 0.79 -19.59
C THR A 72 -12.30 0.49 -20.23
N THR A 73 -12.31 -0.16 -21.41
CA THR A 73 -13.53 -0.49 -22.18
C THR A 73 -13.85 -1.98 -22.14
N ASP A 74 -12.85 -2.83 -22.32
CA ASP A 74 -13.03 -4.26 -22.62
C ASP A 74 -12.95 -5.14 -21.37
N TRP A 75 -12.43 -4.60 -20.27
CA TRP A 75 -12.26 -5.32 -19.02
C TRP A 75 -13.06 -4.65 -17.90
N LYS A 76 -13.78 -5.48 -17.14
CA LYS A 76 -14.48 -5.09 -15.93
C LYS A 76 -13.86 -5.80 -14.73
N PRO A 77 -13.63 -5.10 -13.61
CA PRO A 77 -13.22 -5.75 -12.38
C PRO A 77 -14.24 -6.82 -11.95
N PRO A 78 -13.81 -7.90 -11.29
CA PRO A 78 -14.72 -8.78 -10.57
C PRO A 78 -15.61 -7.98 -9.62
N GLU A 79 -16.88 -8.38 -9.51
CA GLU A 79 -17.89 -7.69 -8.69
C GLU A 79 -17.42 -7.45 -7.25
N VAL A 80 -16.69 -8.41 -6.67
CA VAL A 80 -16.13 -8.28 -5.31
C VAL A 80 -15.11 -7.13 -5.21
N ILE A 81 -14.29 -6.92 -6.23
CA ILE A 81 -13.36 -5.79 -6.29
C ILE A 81 -14.16 -4.49 -6.49
N GLU A 82 -15.09 -4.47 -7.43
CA GLU A 82 -15.90 -3.27 -7.71
C GLU A 82 -16.70 -2.77 -6.49
N LYS A 83 -17.23 -3.70 -5.68
CA LYS A 83 -18.05 -3.38 -4.51
C LYS A 83 -17.26 -3.17 -3.22
N HIS A 84 -16.18 -3.94 -3.01
CA HIS A 84 -15.50 -4.01 -1.70
C HIS A 84 -14.05 -3.49 -1.71
N LEU A 85 -13.43 -3.25 -2.86
CA LEU A 85 -12.17 -2.51 -2.89
C LEU A 85 -12.48 -1.01 -2.75
N SER A 86 -11.87 -0.37 -1.77
CA SER A 86 -12.04 1.07 -1.56
C SER A 86 -11.33 1.88 -2.63
N GLY A 87 -11.80 3.10 -2.80
CA GLY A 87 -11.14 4.17 -3.53
C GLY A 87 -11.95 4.67 -4.70
N GLY A 88 -11.44 5.70 -5.35
CA GLY A 88 -12.07 6.30 -6.52
C GLY A 88 -11.59 7.71 -6.80
N MET A 89 -11.86 8.17 -8.02
CA MET A 89 -11.54 9.51 -8.47
C MET A 89 -12.67 10.49 -8.11
N CYS A 90 -12.36 11.61 -7.47
CA CYS A 90 -13.36 12.63 -7.13
C CYS A 90 -12.77 14.03 -7.11
N GLY A 91 -13.19 14.89 -8.04
CA GLY A 91 -12.75 16.28 -8.11
C GLY A 91 -11.31 16.46 -8.62
N TYR A 92 -10.91 17.73 -8.67
CA TYR A 92 -9.59 18.17 -9.14
C TYR A 92 -8.98 19.13 -8.13
N ASP A 93 -7.65 19.14 -8.05
CA ASP A 93 -6.95 20.15 -7.25
C ASP A 93 -6.99 21.53 -7.93
N ARG A 94 -6.56 22.58 -7.21
CA ARG A 94 -6.57 23.97 -7.71
C ARG A 94 -5.79 24.16 -9.02
N GLU A 95 -4.87 23.27 -9.34
CA GLU A 95 -4.07 23.33 -10.55
C GLU A 95 -4.67 22.47 -11.68
N GLY A 96 -5.78 21.77 -11.42
CA GLY A 96 -6.50 20.95 -12.39
C GLY A 96 -6.13 19.47 -12.39
N SER A 97 -5.24 19.03 -11.50
CA SER A 97 -4.87 17.61 -11.41
C SER A 97 -6.01 16.78 -10.83
N PRO A 98 -6.37 15.63 -11.42
CA PRO A 98 -7.37 14.72 -10.86
C PRO A 98 -6.98 14.24 -9.45
N ILE A 99 -7.97 14.03 -8.59
CA ILE A 99 -7.76 13.55 -7.22
C ILE A 99 -8.27 12.11 -7.07
N TRP A 100 -7.38 11.22 -6.62
CA TRP A 100 -7.72 9.85 -6.24
C TRP A 100 -7.78 9.69 -4.71
N TYR A 101 -8.82 9.03 -4.22
CA TYR A 101 -8.97 8.70 -2.79
C TYR A 101 -8.74 7.20 -2.59
N ASP A 102 -8.00 6.82 -1.56
CA ASP A 102 -7.96 5.46 -1.02
C ASP A 102 -8.40 5.53 0.45
N VAL A 103 -9.41 4.72 0.83
CA VAL A 103 -10.01 4.71 2.17
C VAL A 103 -9.69 3.40 2.88
N ILE A 104 -8.67 3.42 3.74
CA ILE A 104 -7.98 2.20 4.17
C ILE A 104 -8.75 1.42 5.22
N GLY A 105 -9.19 2.05 6.31
CA GLY A 105 -9.77 1.36 7.47
C GLY A 105 -10.89 0.35 7.19
N PRO A 106 -11.87 0.65 6.33
CA PRO A 106 -12.97 -0.27 6.04
C PRO A 106 -12.62 -1.41 5.07
N VAL A 107 -11.43 -1.41 4.46
CA VAL A 107 -10.99 -2.52 3.60
C VAL A 107 -10.93 -3.82 4.39
N ASP A 108 -11.33 -4.92 3.75
CA ASP A 108 -11.18 -6.29 4.23
C ASP A 108 -10.14 -7.03 3.37
N PRO A 109 -8.84 -6.93 3.73
CA PRO A 109 -7.77 -7.50 2.90
C PRO A 109 -7.87 -9.01 2.78
N LYS A 110 -8.23 -9.71 3.87
CA LYS A 110 -8.34 -11.17 3.85
C LYS A 110 -9.51 -11.60 2.99
N GLY A 111 -10.70 -11.00 3.16
CA GLY A 111 -11.86 -11.32 2.34
C GLY A 111 -11.62 -11.05 0.85
N LEU A 112 -10.97 -9.93 0.51
CA LEU A 112 -10.57 -9.62 -0.86
C LEU A 112 -9.60 -10.66 -1.44
N MET A 113 -8.57 -11.03 -0.69
CA MET A 113 -7.58 -12.00 -1.18
C MET A 113 -8.11 -13.44 -1.28
N LEU A 114 -9.16 -13.78 -0.54
CA LEU A 114 -9.88 -15.06 -0.67
C LEU A 114 -10.93 -15.04 -1.81
N SER A 115 -11.28 -13.88 -2.33
CA SER A 115 -12.36 -13.72 -3.32
C SER A 115 -11.90 -13.38 -4.73
N ALA A 116 -10.73 -12.76 -4.88
CA ALA A 116 -10.18 -12.39 -6.19
C ALA A 116 -8.73 -12.84 -6.37
N SER A 117 -8.25 -12.88 -7.61
CA SER A 117 -6.85 -13.18 -7.88
C SER A 117 -5.97 -11.94 -7.71
N LYS A 118 -4.68 -12.15 -7.41
CA LYS A 118 -3.68 -11.08 -7.42
C LYS A 118 -3.66 -10.31 -8.75
N GLN A 119 -3.80 -11.03 -9.86
CA GLN A 119 -3.83 -10.43 -11.20
C GLN A 119 -5.03 -9.51 -11.40
N ASP A 120 -6.19 -9.81 -10.81
CA ASP A 120 -7.37 -8.94 -10.89
C ASP A 120 -7.15 -7.63 -10.13
N PHE A 121 -6.47 -7.66 -8.97
CA PHE A 121 -6.10 -6.43 -8.25
C PHE A 121 -5.15 -5.56 -9.07
N ILE A 122 -4.11 -6.17 -9.66
CA ILE A 122 -3.16 -5.43 -10.51
C ILE A 122 -3.89 -4.85 -11.72
N LYS A 123 -4.71 -5.64 -12.45
CA LYS A 123 -5.51 -5.14 -13.58
C LYS A 123 -6.47 -4.02 -13.19
N SER A 124 -7.11 -4.12 -12.01
CA SER A 124 -7.96 -3.06 -11.50
C SER A 124 -7.18 -1.76 -11.32
N LYS A 125 -5.98 -1.83 -10.76
CA LYS A 125 -5.14 -0.64 -10.56
C LYS A 125 -4.56 -0.10 -11.87
N VAL A 126 -4.23 -0.94 -12.84
CA VAL A 126 -3.88 -0.51 -14.21
C VAL A 126 -5.05 0.24 -14.85
N ARG A 127 -6.27 -0.28 -14.71
CA ARG A 127 -7.48 0.40 -15.21
C ARG A 127 -7.66 1.77 -14.56
N ASP A 128 -7.49 1.86 -13.24
CA ASP A 128 -7.55 3.14 -12.53
C ASP A 128 -6.49 4.13 -13.05
N CYS A 129 -5.26 3.69 -13.32
CA CYS A 129 -4.21 4.52 -13.92
C CYS A 129 -4.55 5.04 -15.32
N GLU A 130 -5.03 4.17 -16.21
CA GLU A 130 -5.37 4.57 -17.58
C GLU A 130 -6.58 5.54 -17.56
N MET A 131 -7.54 5.34 -16.66
CA MET A 131 -8.63 6.30 -16.44
C MET A 131 -8.11 7.66 -15.97
N LEU A 132 -7.18 7.69 -15.01
CA LEU A 132 -6.59 8.92 -14.49
C LEU A 132 -5.72 9.65 -15.52
N GLN A 133 -5.01 8.92 -16.39
CA GLN A 133 -4.29 9.54 -17.52
C GLN A 133 -5.25 10.16 -18.52
N LYS A 134 -6.33 9.46 -18.89
CA LYS A 134 -7.37 10.03 -19.74
C LYS A 134 -7.98 11.28 -19.13
N GLU A 135 -8.19 11.29 -17.82
CA GLU A 135 -8.70 12.47 -17.12
C GLU A 135 -7.69 13.64 -17.14
N CYS A 136 -6.39 13.36 -17.00
CA CYS A 136 -5.33 14.35 -17.20
C CYS A 136 -5.37 14.96 -18.61
N ASP A 137 -5.60 14.15 -19.65
CA ASP A 137 -5.71 14.64 -21.03
C ASP A 137 -6.93 15.53 -21.23
N LEU A 138 -8.08 15.15 -20.66
CA LEU A 138 -9.30 15.96 -20.68
C LEU A 138 -9.10 17.31 -19.96
N GLN A 139 -8.45 17.30 -18.80
CA GLN A 139 -8.11 18.52 -18.07
C GLN A 139 -7.09 19.38 -18.82
N THR A 140 -6.15 18.76 -19.54
CA THR A 140 -5.21 19.47 -20.40
C THR A 140 -5.93 20.24 -21.49
N ALA A 141 -6.85 19.57 -22.19
CA ALA A 141 -7.66 20.19 -23.24
C ALA A 141 -8.55 21.31 -22.68
N LYS A 142 -9.19 21.09 -21.53
CA LYS A 142 -10.09 22.06 -20.89
C LYS A 142 -9.37 23.32 -20.40
N LEU A 143 -8.17 23.17 -19.84
CA LEU A 143 -7.45 24.28 -19.20
C LEU A 143 -6.43 24.95 -20.12
N GLY A 144 -6.17 24.38 -21.31
CA GLY A 144 -5.15 24.89 -22.22
C GLY A 144 -3.72 24.81 -21.66
N LYS A 145 -3.49 23.97 -20.66
CA LYS A 145 -2.19 23.76 -20.00
C LYS A 145 -1.96 22.29 -19.72
N GLN A 146 -0.72 21.82 -19.79
CA GLN A 146 -0.41 20.41 -19.53
C GLN A 146 -0.77 20.00 -18.09
N VAL A 147 -1.64 19.01 -17.97
CA VAL A 147 -1.91 18.25 -16.75
C VAL A 147 -1.42 16.82 -17.00
N GLU A 148 -0.44 16.36 -16.22
CA GLU A 148 0.18 15.03 -16.42
C GLU A 148 0.37 14.24 -15.11
N SER A 149 -0.11 14.78 -13.99
CA SER A 149 0.08 14.19 -12.67
C SER A 149 -1.15 14.35 -11.79
N ILE A 150 -1.31 13.42 -10.85
CA ILE A 150 -2.47 13.30 -9.97
C ILE A 150 -2.14 13.65 -8.52
N THR A 151 -3.15 14.12 -7.79
CA THR A 151 -3.10 14.23 -6.33
C THR A 151 -3.77 13.00 -5.73
N MET A 152 -3.17 12.40 -4.70
CA MET A 152 -3.76 11.28 -3.97
C MET A 152 -4.09 11.67 -2.52
N ILE A 153 -5.21 11.20 -1.99
CA ILE A 153 -5.59 11.33 -0.59
C ILE A 153 -5.78 9.93 -0.01
N TYR A 154 -4.94 9.60 0.96
CA TYR A 154 -4.94 8.34 1.69
C TYR A 154 -5.58 8.57 3.04
N ASP A 155 -6.86 8.20 3.17
CA ASP A 155 -7.54 8.16 4.45
C ASP A 155 -7.12 6.90 5.21
N CYS A 156 -6.23 7.09 6.19
CA CYS A 156 -5.72 6.01 7.03
C CYS A 156 -6.50 5.83 8.33
N GLU A 157 -7.63 6.51 8.52
CA GLU A 157 -8.50 6.25 9.66
C GLU A 157 -8.92 4.78 9.67
N GLY A 158 -8.80 4.12 10.82
CA GLY A 158 -9.09 2.69 10.96
C GLY A 158 -7.99 1.75 10.43
N LEU A 159 -6.84 2.25 9.94
CA LEU A 159 -5.67 1.40 9.67
C LEU A 159 -5.28 0.64 10.95
N GLY A 160 -5.28 -0.69 10.84
CA GLY A 160 -5.12 -1.65 11.94
C GLY A 160 -4.43 -2.94 11.50
N LEU A 161 -4.20 -3.86 12.44
CA LEU A 161 -3.43 -5.09 12.24
C LEU A 161 -3.94 -5.97 11.09
N LYS A 162 -5.25 -5.97 10.80
CA LYS A 162 -5.82 -6.68 9.64
C LYS A 162 -5.21 -6.27 8.29
N HIS A 163 -4.68 -5.06 8.17
CA HIS A 163 -4.05 -4.55 6.95
C HIS A 163 -2.60 -4.99 6.81
N LEU A 164 -2.01 -5.55 7.87
CA LEU A 164 -0.69 -6.16 7.85
C LEU A 164 -0.77 -7.65 7.46
N TYR A 165 -1.89 -8.08 6.86
CA TYR A 165 -2.02 -9.43 6.32
C TYR A 165 -0.97 -9.65 5.22
N LYS A 166 -0.09 -10.65 5.38
CA LYS A 166 1.10 -10.80 4.53
C LYS A 166 0.78 -10.91 3.03
N PRO A 167 -0.16 -11.77 2.58
CA PRO A 167 -0.55 -11.83 1.16
C PRO A 167 -1.10 -10.52 0.59
N ALA A 168 -1.79 -9.72 1.41
CA ALA A 168 -2.28 -8.40 0.99
C ALA A 168 -1.13 -7.39 0.86
N ILE A 169 -0.17 -7.39 1.79
CA ILE A 169 1.03 -6.55 1.73
C ILE A 169 1.88 -6.89 0.50
N GLU A 170 2.07 -8.18 0.21
CA GLU A 170 2.80 -8.65 -0.98
C GLU A 170 2.10 -8.20 -2.27
N THR A 171 0.77 -8.39 -2.35
CA THR A 171 -0.04 -7.94 -3.49
C THR A 171 0.03 -6.43 -3.67
N TYR A 172 -0.05 -5.66 -2.58
CA TYR A 172 0.06 -4.21 -2.62
C TYR A 172 1.47 -3.75 -3.03
N GLY A 173 2.52 -4.45 -2.59
CA GLY A 173 3.90 -4.22 -3.04
C GLY A 173 4.09 -4.42 -4.54
N GLU A 174 3.47 -5.46 -5.12
CA GLU A 174 3.45 -5.67 -6.57
C GLU A 174 2.69 -4.58 -7.32
N VAL A 175 1.57 -4.11 -6.76
CA VAL A 175 0.83 -2.96 -7.29
C VAL A 175 1.71 -1.71 -7.30
N LEU A 176 2.39 -1.39 -6.19
CA LEU A 176 3.30 -0.24 -6.10
C LEU A 176 4.47 -0.36 -7.09
N THR A 177 5.04 -1.55 -7.22
CA THR A 177 6.12 -1.82 -8.19
C THR A 177 5.61 -1.58 -9.61
N MET A 178 4.41 -2.06 -9.93
CA MET A 178 3.77 -1.80 -11.22
C MET A 178 3.60 -0.30 -11.48
N PHE A 179 3.16 0.47 -10.48
CA PHE A 179 3.04 1.93 -10.56
C PHE A 179 4.38 2.61 -10.90
N GLU A 180 5.43 2.31 -10.14
CA GLU A 180 6.76 2.92 -10.30
C GLU A 180 7.41 2.58 -11.66
N GLU A 181 7.14 1.39 -12.17
CA GLU A 181 7.71 0.92 -13.44
C GLU A 181 6.96 1.44 -14.68
N ASN A 182 5.65 1.69 -14.58
CA ASN A 182 4.79 1.95 -15.74
C ASN A 182 4.13 3.33 -15.77
N TYR A 183 4.06 4.00 -14.63
CA TYR A 183 3.46 5.34 -14.51
C TYR A 183 4.45 6.34 -13.88
N PRO A 184 5.69 6.44 -14.42
CA PRO A 184 6.68 7.35 -13.88
C PRO A 184 6.19 8.79 -13.91
N GLU A 185 6.61 9.57 -12.91
CA GLU A 185 6.28 11.00 -12.80
C GLU A 185 4.77 11.31 -12.73
N GLY A 186 3.90 10.29 -12.59
CA GLY A 186 2.45 10.44 -12.55
C GLY A 186 1.91 10.94 -11.20
N LEU A 187 2.65 10.75 -10.11
CA LEU A 187 2.28 11.30 -8.80
C LEU A 187 2.75 12.75 -8.68
N LYS A 188 1.82 13.64 -8.33
CA LYS A 188 2.11 15.03 -7.95
C LYS A 188 2.40 15.15 -6.46
N ARG A 189 1.48 14.64 -5.64
CA ARG A 189 1.53 14.62 -4.18
C ARG A 189 0.56 13.58 -3.62
N LEU A 190 0.90 13.01 -2.47
CA LEU A 190 0.05 12.08 -1.73
C LEU A 190 -0.12 12.59 -0.30
N PHE A 191 -1.35 12.95 0.08
CA PHE A 191 -1.68 13.32 1.45
C PHE A 191 -2.12 12.10 2.24
N VAL A 192 -1.40 11.77 3.31
CA VAL A 192 -1.87 10.79 4.29
C VAL A 192 -2.60 11.54 5.39
N ILE A 193 -3.89 11.26 5.58
CA ILE A 193 -4.71 11.88 6.63
C ILE A 193 -5.11 10.85 7.69
N LYS A 194 -5.35 11.33 8.91
CA LYS A 194 -5.86 10.51 10.03
C LYS A 194 -5.02 9.25 10.30
N ALA A 195 -3.71 9.33 10.09
CA ALA A 195 -2.78 8.22 10.28
C ALA A 195 -2.69 7.79 11.76
N PRO A 196 -2.97 6.51 12.10
CA PRO A 196 -2.88 6.03 13.48
C PRO A 196 -1.43 5.70 13.87
N LYS A 197 -1.21 5.37 15.15
CA LYS A 197 0.12 4.97 15.68
C LYS A 197 0.74 3.78 14.94
N LEU A 198 -0.08 2.95 14.27
CA LEU A 198 0.38 1.80 13.48
C LEU A 198 0.97 2.19 12.11
N PHE A 199 0.69 3.41 11.62
CA PHE A 199 1.11 3.85 10.28
C PHE A 199 2.61 3.69 10.01
N PRO A 200 3.55 4.03 10.93
CA PRO A 200 4.97 3.82 10.69
C PRO A 200 5.36 2.36 10.42
N VAL A 201 4.67 1.39 11.03
CA VAL A 201 4.89 -0.04 10.77
C VAL A 201 4.39 -0.39 9.37
N ALA A 202 3.15 0.00 9.04
CA ALA A 202 2.57 -0.26 7.72
C ALA A 202 3.39 0.37 6.58
N TYR A 203 3.82 1.62 6.76
CA TYR A 203 4.68 2.32 5.80
C TYR A 203 6.03 1.61 5.62
N ASN A 204 6.64 1.14 6.72
CA ASN A 204 7.91 0.40 6.65
C ASN A 204 7.82 -0.87 5.79
N LEU A 205 6.67 -1.55 5.80
CA LEU A 205 6.43 -2.75 4.99
C LEU A 205 6.38 -2.46 3.49
N VAL A 206 5.95 -1.26 3.08
CA VAL A 206 5.71 -0.96 1.66
C VAL A 206 6.70 0.05 1.08
N LYS A 207 7.41 0.82 1.92
CA LYS A 207 8.30 1.90 1.49
C LYS A 207 9.35 1.43 0.49
N HIS A 208 9.85 0.21 0.62
CA HIS A 208 10.93 -0.32 -0.22
C HIS A 208 10.50 -0.54 -1.68
N PHE A 209 9.19 -0.61 -1.96
CA PHE A 209 8.65 -0.63 -3.32
C PHE A 209 8.54 0.78 -3.94
N LEU A 210 8.67 1.84 -3.13
CA LEU A 210 8.53 3.23 -3.58
C LEU A 210 9.88 3.82 -3.95
N SER A 211 9.93 4.56 -5.06
CA SER A 211 11.10 5.35 -5.45
C SER A 211 11.29 6.55 -4.51
N GLU A 212 12.51 7.09 -4.46
CA GLU A 212 12.81 8.29 -3.66
C GLU A 212 11.92 9.48 -4.08
N ASN A 213 11.66 9.64 -5.37
CA ASN A 213 10.76 10.66 -5.92
C ASN A 213 9.31 10.50 -5.44
N THR A 214 8.82 9.27 -5.32
CA THR A 214 7.48 9.04 -4.76
C THR A 214 7.47 9.32 -3.26
N ARG A 215 8.48 8.83 -2.52
CA ARG A 215 8.57 9.05 -1.07
C ARG A 215 8.65 10.53 -0.71
N SER A 216 9.34 11.36 -1.51
CA SER A 216 9.43 12.81 -1.28
C SER A 216 8.11 13.56 -1.50
N LYS A 217 7.14 12.93 -2.19
CA LYS A 217 5.81 13.47 -2.46
C LYS A 217 4.75 13.01 -1.46
N ILE A 218 5.11 12.14 -0.51
CA ILE A 218 4.22 11.68 0.57
C ILE A 218 4.25 12.69 1.71
N ILE A 219 3.10 13.26 2.02
CA ILE A 219 2.91 14.28 3.05
C ILE A 219 1.97 13.71 4.11
N VAL A 220 2.50 13.40 5.29
CA VAL A 220 1.70 12.89 6.42
C VAL A 220 1.16 14.07 7.22
N LEU A 221 -0.16 14.25 7.18
CA LEU A 221 -0.83 15.38 7.81
C LEU A 221 -1.20 15.09 9.27
N GLY A 222 -1.13 16.14 10.10
CA GLY A 222 -1.52 16.12 11.50
C GLY A 222 -3.01 16.40 11.70
N ALA A 223 -3.37 16.94 12.87
CA ALA A 223 -4.76 17.23 13.23
C ALA A 223 -5.42 18.29 12.32
N ASN A 224 -4.64 19.20 11.74
CA ASN A 224 -5.10 20.26 10.83
C ASN A 224 -5.21 19.81 9.36
N TRP A 225 -5.39 18.51 9.10
CA TRP A 225 -5.39 17.96 7.75
C TRP A 225 -6.44 18.61 6.85
N GLU A 226 -7.64 18.94 7.36
CA GLU A 226 -8.69 19.62 6.60
C GLU A 226 -8.24 20.99 6.07
N GLU A 227 -7.63 21.81 6.93
CA GLU A 227 -7.12 23.13 6.57
C GLU A 227 -6.05 23.02 5.50
N VAL A 228 -5.16 22.02 5.61
CA VAL A 228 -4.10 21.80 4.63
C VAL A 228 -4.70 21.38 3.28
N LEU A 229 -5.65 20.44 3.25
CA LEU A 229 -6.30 20.01 2.00
C LEU A 229 -6.95 21.19 1.27
N LYS A 230 -7.64 22.09 1.99
CA LYS A 230 -8.28 23.29 1.42
C LYS A 230 -7.30 24.28 0.76
N LYS A 231 -6.03 24.28 1.16
CA LYS A 231 -4.98 25.07 0.49
C LYS A 231 -4.67 24.57 -0.92
N TYR A 232 -4.90 23.29 -1.19
CA TYR A 232 -4.58 22.66 -2.46
C TYR A 232 -5.81 22.36 -3.32
N ILE A 233 -6.99 22.27 -2.71
CA ILE A 233 -8.23 21.83 -3.35
C ILE A 233 -9.32 22.86 -3.06
N GLU A 234 -10.07 23.26 -4.08
CA GLU A 234 -11.23 24.14 -3.87
C GLU A 234 -12.30 23.41 -3.05
N PRO A 235 -13.02 24.08 -2.14
CA PRO A 235 -14.06 23.43 -1.34
C PRO A 235 -15.09 22.66 -2.18
N GLU A 236 -15.46 23.19 -3.35
CA GLU A 236 -16.45 22.60 -4.26
C GLU A 236 -15.92 21.35 -5.00
N GLN A 237 -14.62 21.11 -4.94
CA GLN A 237 -13.96 19.92 -5.50
C GLN A 237 -13.60 18.88 -4.44
N LEU A 238 -13.71 19.23 -3.15
CA LEU A 238 -13.37 18.37 -2.02
C LEU A 238 -14.65 17.82 -1.39
N PRO A 239 -14.81 16.49 -1.23
CA PRO A 239 -15.97 15.92 -0.55
C PRO A 239 -16.18 16.53 0.84
N ALA A 240 -17.42 16.75 1.23
CA ALA A 240 -17.77 17.36 2.51
C ALA A 240 -17.25 16.54 3.71
N ILE A 241 -17.16 15.22 3.60
CA ILE A 241 -16.52 14.36 4.63
C ILE A 241 -15.03 14.65 4.84
N TYR A 242 -14.36 15.28 3.87
CA TYR A 242 -12.96 15.70 3.94
C TYR A 242 -12.81 17.21 4.15
N GLY A 243 -13.88 17.87 4.61
CA GLY A 243 -13.90 19.29 4.98
C GLY A 243 -14.32 20.25 3.86
N GLY A 244 -14.60 19.78 2.65
CA GLY A 244 -15.09 20.61 1.55
C GLY A 244 -16.61 20.83 1.54
N THR A 245 -17.17 21.06 0.37
CA THR A 245 -18.61 21.29 0.15
C THR A 245 -19.21 20.35 -0.89
N LEU A 246 -18.40 19.50 -1.55
CA LEU A 246 -18.88 18.57 -2.57
C LEU A 246 -19.68 17.42 -1.93
N THR A 247 -20.88 17.18 -2.45
CA THR A 247 -21.74 16.04 -2.09
C THR A 247 -22.21 15.31 -3.34
N ASP A 248 -22.76 14.12 -3.16
CA ASP A 248 -23.57 13.48 -4.20
C ASP A 248 -24.88 14.26 -4.47
N PRO A 249 -25.58 13.97 -5.59
CA PRO A 249 -26.87 14.59 -5.90
C PRO A 249 -27.95 14.41 -4.82
N ASP A 250 -27.85 13.36 -4.01
CA ASP A 250 -28.74 13.07 -2.87
C ASP A 250 -28.28 13.72 -1.56
N GLY A 251 -27.17 14.47 -1.59
CA GLY A 251 -26.59 15.12 -0.42
C GLY A 251 -25.63 14.26 0.40
N ASP A 252 -25.27 13.04 -0.02
CA ASP A 252 -24.29 12.23 0.74
C ASP A 252 -22.91 12.92 0.77
N PRO A 253 -22.41 13.32 1.96
CA PRO A 253 -21.14 14.03 2.08
C PRO A 253 -19.91 13.19 1.74
N ARG A 254 -20.11 11.88 1.56
CA ARG A 254 -19.05 10.91 1.23
C ARG A 254 -18.80 10.76 -0.26
N CYS A 255 -19.66 11.31 -1.12
CA CYS A 255 -19.59 11.13 -2.57
C CYS A 255 -19.56 9.64 -2.98
N ARG A 256 -20.53 8.87 -2.47
CA ARG A 256 -20.84 7.44 -2.70
C ARG A 256 -20.75 7.01 -4.17
N THR A 257 -21.20 7.90 -5.04
CA THR A 257 -21.24 7.66 -6.49
C THR A 257 -19.86 7.59 -7.11
N ARG A 258 -18.84 8.22 -6.49
CA ARG A 258 -17.48 8.36 -7.02
C ARG A 258 -16.42 7.63 -6.20
N ILE A 259 -16.58 7.57 -4.88
CA ILE A 259 -15.60 6.97 -3.97
C ILE A 259 -16.19 5.71 -3.34
N LYS A 260 -15.53 4.57 -3.50
CA LYS A 260 -15.92 3.34 -2.80
C LYS A 260 -15.28 3.32 -1.41
N TYR A 261 -16.07 2.97 -0.40
CA TYR A 261 -15.63 2.93 1.00
C TYR A 261 -15.35 1.49 1.49
N GLY A 262 -15.22 0.54 0.56
CA GLY A 262 -14.97 -0.86 0.86
C GLY A 262 -16.03 -1.49 1.77
N GLY A 263 -15.58 -2.29 2.73
CA GLY A 263 -16.43 -3.03 3.66
C GLY A 263 -16.03 -4.50 3.74
N ILE A 264 -16.64 -5.22 4.68
CA ILE A 264 -16.45 -6.66 4.85
C ILE A 264 -16.92 -7.38 3.59
N VAL A 265 -16.10 -8.29 3.07
CA VAL A 265 -16.47 -9.10 1.90
C VAL A 265 -17.40 -10.24 2.36
N PRO A 266 -18.61 -10.38 1.81
CA PRO A 266 -19.47 -11.52 2.10
C PRO A 266 -18.78 -12.84 1.77
N ARG A 267 -18.91 -13.83 2.66
CA ARG A 267 -18.32 -15.17 2.45
C ARG A 267 -18.78 -15.85 1.17
N SER A 268 -19.92 -15.47 0.61
CA SER A 268 -20.41 -15.96 -0.68
C SER A 268 -19.50 -15.61 -1.87
N TYR A 269 -18.63 -14.61 -1.74
CA TYR A 269 -17.63 -14.29 -2.77
C TYR A 269 -16.35 -15.12 -2.65
N TYR A 270 -16.16 -15.88 -1.57
CA TYR A 270 -14.90 -16.57 -1.34
C TYR A 270 -14.78 -17.73 -2.31
N VAL A 271 -13.69 -17.73 -3.09
CA VAL A 271 -13.37 -18.78 -4.06
C VAL A 271 -12.29 -19.72 -3.55
N ARG A 272 -11.76 -19.46 -2.34
CA ARG A 272 -10.77 -20.28 -1.64
C ARG A 272 -10.87 -20.05 -0.13
N ASP A 273 -10.51 -21.07 0.66
CA ASP A 273 -10.53 -21.01 2.13
C ASP A 273 -9.22 -20.49 2.72
N SER A 274 -8.11 -20.64 2.00
CA SER A 274 -6.79 -20.19 2.43
C SER A 274 -5.90 -19.84 1.24
N ILE A 275 -4.80 -19.14 1.53
CA ILE A 275 -3.74 -18.83 0.58
C ILE A 275 -2.52 -19.65 0.97
N LYS A 276 -1.85 -20.26 -0.02
CA LYS A 276 -0.62 -21.00 0.24
C LYS A 276 0.45 -20.03 0.70
N VAL A 277 1.03 -20.29 1.87
CA VAL A 277 2.14 -19.51 2.44
C VAL A 277 3.33 -20.44 2.64
N HIS A 278 4.53 -19.92 2.41
CA HIS A 278 5.78 -20.60 2.74
C HIS A 278 6.09 -20.44 4.23
N TYR A 279 6.43 -21.55 4.89
CA TYR A 279 6.83 -21.56 6.29
C TYR A 279 8.35 -21.64 6.39
N GLU A 280 8.92 -20.88 7.33
CA GLU A 280 10.37 -20.79 7.54
C GLU A 280 10.90 -21.94 8.40
N GLN A 281 10.08 -22.42 9.33
CA GLN A 281 10.48 -23.41 10.33
C GLN A 281 9.49 -24.57 10.38
N CYS A 282 10.00 -25.75 10.73
CA CYS A 282 9.20 -26.91 11.10
C CYS A 282 9.73 -27.46 12.42
N ILE A 283 8.89 -27.44 13.46
CA ILE A 283 9.22 -27.93 14.81
C ILE A 283 8.41 -29.18 15.13
N SER A 284 8.97 -30.08 15.93
CA SER A 284 8.26 -31.25 16.46
C SER A 284 8.13 -31.11 17.97
N ILE A 285 6.90 -31.22 18.48
CA ILE A 285 6.57 -31.08 19.89
C ILE A 285 6.08 -32.43 20.40
N SER A 286 6.92 -33.07 21.22
CA SER A 286 6.59 -34.34 21.87
C SER A 286 5.28 -34.26 22.65
N ARG A 287 4.58 -35.40 22.76
CA ARG A 287 3.43 -35.54 23.66
C ARG A 287 3.78 -35.07 25.08
N GLY A 288 2.84 -34.44 25.77
CA GLY A 288 3.07 -33.96 27.15
C GLY A 288 4.04 -32.77 27.26
N SER A 289 4.49 -32.18 26.14
CA SER A 289 5.50 -31.11 26.13
C SER A 289 5.00 -29.81 25.50
N SER A 290 5.82 -28.76 25.56
CA SER A 290 5.60 -27.48 24.89
C SER A 290 6.90 -26.91 24.34
N HIS A 291 6.79 -26.09 23.30
CA HIS A 291 7.90 -25.37 22.68
C HIS A 291 7.69 -23.86 22.83
N GLN A 292 8.77 -23.11 23.03
CA GLN A 292 8.73 -21.66 23.23
C GLN A 292 9.71 -21.00 22.26
N LEU A 293 9.26 -19.96 21.56
CA LEU A 293 10.08 -19.06 20.77
C LEU A 293 10.13 -17.71 21.47
N GLU A 294 11.33 -17.17 21.71
CA GLU A 294 11.53 -15.94 22.47
C GLU A 294 12.05 -14.83 21.55
N TYR A 295 11.42 -13.65 21.65
CA TYR A 295 11.79 -12.45 20.88
C TYR A 295 11.99 -11.28 21.85
N GLU A 296 13.21 -10.75 21.92
CA GLU A 296 13.52 -9.57 22.72
C GLU A 296 13.18 -8.32 21.91
N LEU A 297 12.11 -7.64 22.32
CA LEU A 297 11.55 -6.50 21.63
C LEU A 297 11.77 -5.26 22.50
N LEU A 298 12.73 -4.44 22.10
CA LEU A 298 13.12 -3.24 22.87
C LEU A 298 12.41 -1.97 22.39
N PHE A 299 11.79 -2.00 21.21
CA PHE A 299 11.13 -0.85 20.59
C PHE A 299 9.61 -0.96 20.74
N PRO A 300 8.97 -0.11 21.57
CA PRO A 300 7.52 -0.05 21.67
C PRO A 300 6.86 0.21 20.31
N GLY A 301 5.73 -0.46 20.07
CA GLY A 301 4.92 -0.25 18.87
C GLY A 301 5.34 -1.08 17.66
N CYS A 302 6.34 -1.97 17.77
CA CYS A 302 6.55 -3.01 16.78
C CYS A 302 5.40 -4.01 16.78
N VAL A 303 5.25 -4.76 15.69
CA VAL A 303 4.23 -5.79 15.55
C VAL A 303 4.88 -7.15 15.50
N LEU A 304 4.46 -8.06 16.37
CA LEU A 304 4.82 -9.47 16.30
C LEU A 304 3.74 -10.19 15.52
N ARG A 305 4.10 -10.73 14.34
CA ARG A 305 3.19 -11.43 13.42
C ARG A 305 3.61 -12.88 13.33
N TRP A 306 2.65 -13.80 13.33
CA TRP A 306 2.92 -15.22 13.14
C TRP A 306 1.90 -15.87 12.23
N HIS A 307 2.35 -16.96 11.63
CA HIS A 307 1.54 -17.86 10.83
C HIS A 307 1.99 -19.29 11.11
N PHE A 308 1.07 -20.19 11.45
CA PHE A 308 1.41 -21.60 11.69
C PHE A 308 0.32 -22.56 11.26
N LYS A 309 0.74 -23.78 10.94
CA LYS A 309 -0.14 -24.94 10.75
C LYS A 309 0.37 -26.14 11.53
N SER A 310 -0.53 -26.96 12.02
CA SER A 310 -0.21 -28.24 12.66
C SER A 310 -0.51 -29.41 11.72
N GLU A 311 0.23 -30.51 11.85
CA GLU A 311 -0.08 -31.75 11.14
C GLU A 311 -1.08 -32.59 11.95
N GLY A 312 -2.25 -32.86 11.37
CA GLY A 312 -3.18 -33.92 11.80
C GLY A 312 -3.97 -33.70 13.10
N ALA A 313 -3.65 -32.71 13.92
CA ALA A 313 -4.32 -32.47 15.20
C ALA A 313 -4.32 -30.99 15.61
N ASP A 314 -5.14 -30.65 16.62
CA ASP A 314 -5.13 -29.33 17.25
C ASP A 314 -3.77 -29.02 17.90
N ILE A 315 -3.47 -27.75 18.16
CA ILE A 315 -2.30 -27.35 18.96
C ILE A 315 -2.69 -26.21 19.91
N GLY A 316 -2.21 -26.27 21.15
CA GLY A 316 -2.34 -25.14 22.07
C GLY A 316 -1.39 -24.02 21.66
N PHE A 317 -1.84 -22.77 21.64
CA PHE A 317 -0.97 -21.64 21.34
C PHE A 317 -1.36 -20.42 22.16
N GLY A 318 -0.37 -19.69 22.67
CA GLY A 318 -0.55 -18.42 23.35
C GLY A 318 0.72 -17.57 23.30
N VAL A 319 0.58 -16.28 23.63
CA VAL A 319 1.72 -15.33 23.68
C VAL A 319 1.84 -14.77 25.07
N PHE A 320 3.06 -14.80 25.59
CA PHE A 320 3.39 -14.35 26.93
C PHE A 320 4.53 -13.33 26.89
N MET A 321 4.77 -12.66 28.00
CA MET A 321 5.86 -11.70 28.15
C MET A 321 6.62 -11.95 29.45
N LYS A 322 7.96 -11.95 29.36
CA LYS A 322 8.88 -11.99 30.51
C LYS A 322 9.91 -10.85 30.42
N LYS A 323 10.54 -10.54 31.56
CA LYS A 323 11.45 -9.36 31.68
C LYS A 323 12.81 -9.54 31.01
N LYS A 324 13.34 -10.76 30.94
CA LYS A 324 14.70 -11.05 30.46
C LYS A 324 14.72 -12.35 29.68
N MET A 325 15.62 -12.43 28.70
CA MET A 325 15.97 -13.67 28.02
C MET A 325 16.59 -14.65 29.04
N GLY A 326 16.52 -15.95 28.73
CA GLY A 326 17.14 -16.99 29.56
C GLY A 326 16.13 -18.03 30.01
N GLU A 327 16.19 -18.42 31.29
CA GLU A 327 15.48 -19.60 31.81
C GLU A 327 14.03 -19.71 31.33
N ARG A 328 13.68 -20.93 30.92
CA ARG A 328 12.34 -21.27 30.47
C ARG A 328 11.37 -21.14 31.63
N LYS A 329 10.36 -20.28 31.46
CA LYS A 329 9.32 -20.05 32.46
C LYS A 329 8.05 -20.82 32.14
N ARG A 330 7.31 -21.21 33.19
CA ARG A 330 5.95 -21.74 33.06
C ARG A 330 5.00 -20.60 32.67
N ALA A 331 3.87 -20.93 32.04
CA ALA A 331 2.91 -19.93 31.55
C ALA A 331 2.44 -19.00 32.68
N GLY A 332 2.10 -19.55 33.85
CA GLY A 332 1.67 -18.78 35.03
C GLY A 332 2.73 -17.89 35.68
N GLU A 333 3.99 -17.97 35.24
CA GLU A 333 5.09 -17.11 35.73
C GLU A 333 5.39 -15.94 34.77
N MET A 334 4.66 -15.85 33.66
CA MET A 334 4.80 -14.84 32.63
C MET A 334 3.53 -14.00 32.54
N LYS A 335 3.66 -12.74 32.10
CA LYS A 335 2.49 -11.89 31.82
C LYS A 335 1.81 -12.44 30.56
N GLU A 336 0.55 -12.80 30.64
CA GLU A 336 -0.22 -13.21 29.48
C GLU A 336 -0.46 -12.00 28.56
N VAL A 337 -0.19 -12.17 27.26
CA VAL A 337 -0.39 -11.15 26.22
C VAL A 337 -1.50 -11.59 25.26
N LEU A 338 -1.49 -12.87 24.88
CA LEU A 338 -2.56 -13.55 24.19
C LEU A 338 -2.86 -14.86 24.93
N HIS A 339 -4.12 -15.05 25.29
CA HIS A 339 -4.57 -16.24 26.01
C HIS A 339 -4.22 -17.51 25.24
N SER A 340 -3.87 -18.56 25.99
CA SER A 340 -3.56 -19.85 25.39
C SER A 340 -4.84 -20.59 25.03
N GLU A 341 -5.12 -20.76 23.75
CA GLU A 341 -6.28 -21.51 23.23
C GLU A 341 -5.84 -22.74 22.43
N ARG A 342 -6.77 -23.64 22.15
CA ARG A 342 -6.57 -24.77 21.23
C ARG A 342 -7.03 -24.40 19.84
N TYR A 343 -6.12 -24.49 18.88
CA TYR A 343 -6.38 -24.17 17.49
C TYR A 343 -6.42 -25.42 16.63
N ASN A 344 -7.44 -25.53 15.78
CA ASN A 344 -7.53 -26.58 14.76
C ASN A 344 -6.67 -26.23 13.52
N ALA A 345 -5.40 -25.90 13.76
CA ALA A 345 -4.46 -25.38 12.77
C ALA A 345 -4.06 -26.40 11.68
N HIS A 346 -4.61 -27.62 11.75
CA HIS A 346 -4.48 -28.67 10.74
C HIS A 346 -5.56 -28.57 9.64
N LEU A 347 -6.69 -27.91 9.94
CA LEU A 347 -7.76 -27.66 8.97
C LEU A 347 -7.52 -26.35 8.21
N VAL A 348 -7.26 -25.28 8.96
CA VAL A 348 -6.98 -23.95 8.43
C VAL A 348 -5.78 -23.41 9.19
N PRO A 349 -4.71 -22.93 8.50
CA PRO A 349 -3.59 -22.29 9.18
C PRO A 349 -4.04 -21.11 10.05
N GLU A 350 -3.40 -20.97 11.20
CA GLU A 350 -3.61 -19.85 12.10
C GLU A 350 -2.70 -18.70 11.72
N GLU A 351 -3.29 -17.50 11.66
CA GLU A 351 -2.56 -16.27 11.38
C GLU A 351 -3.06 -15.17 12.31
N ASN A 352 -2.13 -14.54 13.01
CA ASN A 352 -2.46 -13.39 13.83
C ASN A 352 -1.24 -12.49 14.05
N SER A 353 -1.49 -11.34 14.65
CA SER A 353 -0.44 -10.41 15.05
C SER A 353 -0.86 -9.60 16.27
N ILE A 354 0.11 -9.08 17.00
CA ILE A 354 -0.11 -8.17 18.12
C ILE A 354 0.82 -6.97 18.02
N THR A 355 0.38 -5.83 18.52
CA THR A 355 1.26 -4.69 18.77
C THR A 355 1.95 -4.88 20.11
N CYS A 356 3.28 -4.88 20.10
CA CYS A 356 4.11 -5.00 21.29
C CYS A 356 4.24 -3.64 21.96
N ALA A 357 3.36 -3.35 22.92
CA ALA A 357 3.29 -2.06 23.59
C ALA A 357 4.45 -1.84 24.57
N ASP A 358 4.83 -2.88 25.30
CA ASP A 358 5.86 -2.83 26.33
C ASP A 358 7.17 -3.46 25.82
N PRO A 359 8.33 -2.87 26.11
CA PRO A 359 9.62 -3.54 25.92
C PRO A 359 9.75 -4.79 26.79
N GLY A 360 10.28 -5.86 26.22
CA GLY A 360 10.52 -7.10 26.94
C GLY A 360 10.70 -8.31 26.03
N VAL A 361 10.69 -9.50 26.62
CA VAL A 361 10.80 -10.76 25.88
C VAL A 361 9.41 -11.33 25.67
N TYR A 362 8.96 -11.33 24.42
CA TYR A 362 7.71 -11.96 24.01
C TYR A 362 7.97 -13.43 23.70
N VAL A 363 7.13 -14.30 24.24
CA VAL A 363 7.26 -15.76 24.20
C VAL A 363 6.05 -16.33 23.48
N LEU A 364 6.24 -16.82 22.26
CA LEU A 364 5.24 -17.63 21.56
C LEU A 364 5.35 -19.05 22.06
N ARG A 365 4.29 -19.56 22.70
CA ARG A 365 4.29 -20.89 23.31
C ARG A 365 3.33 -21.80 22.56
N PHE A 366 3.87 -22.88 22.00
CA PHE A 366 3.11 -23.99 21.42
C PHE A 366 2.99 -25.12 22.44
N ASP A 367 1.77 -25.52 22.78
CA ASP A 367 1.46 -26.42 23.87
C ASP A 367 0.84 -27.74 23.38
N ASN A 368 1.54 -28.85 23.64
CA ASN A 368 1.07 -30.22 23.40
C ASN A 368 0.98 -31.03 24.70
N THR A 369 0.88 -30.35 25.86
CA THR A 369 0.84 -31.00 27.19
C THR A 369 -0.41 -31.85 27.40
N TYR A 370 -1.47 -31.57 26.65
CA TYR A 370 -2.74 -32.28 26.74
C TYR A 370 -2.83 -33.52 25.82
N SER A 371 -1.86 -33.75 24.93
CA SER A 371 -1.84 -34.95 24.08
C SER A 371 -1.22 -36.12 24.82
N MET A 372 -1.95 -37.23 24.88
CA MET A 372 -1.48 -38.46 25.54
C MET A 372 -0.70 -39.40 24.60
N PHE A 373 -0.94 -39.31 23.29
CA PHE A 373 -0.47 -40.32 22.33
C PHE A 373 0.37 -39.78 21.17
N GLN A 374 0.25 -38.50 20.82
CA GLN A 374 0.81 -37.98 19.57
C GLN A 374 1.72 -36.79 19.80
N SER A 375 2.92 -36.85 19.20
CA SER A 375 3.76 -35.69 18.95
C SER A 375 3.16 -34.86 17.81
N LYS A 376 3.37 -33.55 17.81
CA LYS A 376 2.80 -32.64 16.82
C LYS A 376 3.89 -31.94 16.04
N ARG A 377 3.78 -31.98 14.72
CA ARG A 377 4.66 -31.22 13.82
C ARG A 377 3.96 -29.92 13.45
N ILE A 378 4.65 -28.80 13.67
CA ILE A 378 4.16 -27.46 13.43
C ILE A 378 5.05 -26.82 12.38
N SER A 379 4.47 -26.38 11.27
CA SER A 379 5.15 -25.49 10.32
C SER A 379 4.78 -24.06 10.67
N LEU A 380 5.77 -23.17 10.86
CA LEU A 380 5.52 -21.80 11.30
C LEU A 380 6.48 -20.77 10.68
N SER A 381 6.02 -19.53 10.65
CA SER A 381 6.82 -18.32 10.39
C SER A 381 6.43 -17.26 11.42
N VAL A 382 7.43 -16.54 11.93
CA VAL A 382 7.24 -15.48 12.91
C VAL A 382 8.11 -14.30 12.51
N GLU A 383 7.50 -13.13 12.43
CA GLU A 383 8.15 -11.92 11.94
C GLU A 383 7.94 -10.78 12.94
N VAL A 384 8.99 -9.97 13.11
CA VAL A 384 8.95 -8.73 13.89
C VAL A 384 8.92 -7.56 12.91
N LEU A 385 7.79 -6.87 12.85
CA LEU A 385 7.59 -5.73 11.96
C LEU A 385 7.92 -4.45 12.73
N LEU A 386 9.03 -3.82 12.36
CA LEU A 386 9.51 -2.61 13.03
C LEU A 386 8.83 -1.36 12.45
N PRO A 387 8.56 -0.34 13.29
CA PRO A 387 8.11 0.95 12.80
C PRO A 387 9.24 1.65 12.02
N ASP A 388 8.88 2.41 10.98
CA ASP A 388 9.83 3.26 10.27
C ASP A 388 10.43 4.33 11.21
N THR A 389 11.75 4.45 11.25
CA THR A 389 12.47 5.31 12.20
C THR A 389 12.36 6.80 11.88
N LEU A 390 12.13 7.17 10.60
CA LEU A 390 12.02 8.58 10.18
C LEU A 390 10.66 9.18 10.54
N LEU A 391 9.64 8.35 10.75
CA LEU A 391 8.30 8.77 11.15
C LEU A 391 8.07 8.80 12.68
N GLN A 392 9.09 8.46 13.48
CA GLN A 392 8.96 8.30 14.94
C GLN A 392 9.18 9.58 15.74
N SER A 393 9.89 10.61 15.22
CA SER A 393 10.21 11.80 16.01
C SER A 393 9.24 12.97 15.73
N PRO A 394 8.77 13.71 16.77
CA PRO A 394 8.00 14.94 16.58
C PRO A 394 8.76 16.03 15.81
N LYS A 395 10.10 16.03 15.89
CA LYS A 395 10.98 16.96 15.16
C LYS A 395 11.05 16.63 13.66
N ASP A 396 10.93 15.35 13.28
CA ASP A 396 10.96 14.91 11.89
C ASP A 396 9.59 15.00 11.20
N ARG A 397 8.48 14.98 11.97
CA ARG A 397 7.18 15.43 11.46
C ARG A 397 7.26 16.86 10.94
N GLY A 398 7.98 17.75 11.63
CA GLY A 398 8.21 19.14 11.20
C GLY A 398 8.90 19.27 9.84
N ARG A 399 9.82 18.35 9.49
CA ARG A 399 10.52 18.37 8.20
C ARG A 399 9.67 17.84 7.04
N ALA A 400 8.73 16.93 7.30
CA ALA A 400 7.72 16.52 6.34
C ALA A 400 6.56 17.55 6.21
N LEU A 401 6.47 18.51 7.14
CA LEU A 401 5.46 19.56 7.19
C LEU A 401 5.89 20.86 6.48
N SER A 402 7.16 21.01 6.13
CA SER A 402 7.63 22.10 5.27
C SER A 402 7.62 21.64 3.81
N GLY A 403 6.45 21.68 3.17
CA GLY A 403 6.42 21.87 1.71
C GLY A 403 7.16 23.17 1.36
N PRO A 404 7.66 23.34 0.12
CA PRO A 404 8.29 24.59 -0.27
C PRO A 404 7.32 25.73 0.05
N GLU A 405 7.80 26.73 0.78
CA GLU A 405 7.09 27.99 0.93
C GLU A 405 6.63 28.42 -0.46
N LEU A 406 5.34 28.77 -0.58
CA LEU A 406 4.82 29.45 -1.75
C LEU A 406 5.63 30.74 -1.88
N GLY A 407 6.73 30.68 -2.62
CA GLY A 407 7.43 31.84 -3.11
C GLY A 407 6.40 32.67 -3.85
N ALA A 408 6.08 33.83 -3.29
CA ALA A 408 5.29 34.84 -3.95
C ALA A 408 5.94 35.09 -5.32
N VAL A 409 5.31 34.62 -6.39
CA VAL A 409 5.59 35.10 -7.74
C VAL A 409 4.92 36.48 -7.77
N GLY A 410 5.68 37.49 -7.35
CA GLY A 410 5.33 38.88 -7.56
C GLY A 410 5.47 39.21 -9.04
N GLN A 411 4.36 39.70 -9.60
CA GLN A 411 4.16 40.48 -10.84
C GLN A 411 4.80 39.99 -12.14
#